data_AF-A0A974HEC5-F1
#
_entry.id   AF-A0A974HEC5-F1
#
_cell.length_a   1.000
_cell.length_b   1.000
_cell.length_c   1.000
_cell.angle_alpha   90.00
_cell.angle_beta   90.00
_cell.angle_gamma   90.00
#
_symmetry.space_group_name_H-M   'P 1'
#
loop_
_entity.id
_entity.type
_entity.pdbx_description
1 polymer ?
#
loop_
_entity_poly.entity_id
_entity_poly.type
_entity_poly.pdbx_seq_one_letter_code
_entity_poly.pdbx_strand_id
1 'polypeptide(L)'
;TIQKLKDRFIKHKSVIKLGKESTPLVQHCREYNNNISALRLMGIDQITSSMGGVDKNTLLLQREAEWIFPLYTVTPSGLNDILNLSCFLQTR
;
A
#
# COMPACT_ATOMS: atom_id res chain seq x y z
N THR A 1 1.70 9.59 -3.61
CA THR A 1 1.88 10.80 -2.78
C THR A 1 2.33 10.44 -1.39
N ILE A 2 3.44 11.04 -0.96
CA ILE A 2 4.03 10.91 0.38
C ILE A 2 3.03 11.37 1.45
N GLN A 3 2.76 10.50 2.43
CA GLN A 3 1.80 10.75 3.50
C GLN A 3 2.32 10.17 4.81
N LYS A 4 1.87 10.71 5.94
CA LYS A 4 2.12 10.08 7.25
C LYS A 4 1.37 8.75 7.30
N LEU A 5 1.98 7.75 7.92
CA LEU A 5 1.41 6.41 8.03
C LEU A 5 0.02 6.42 8.70
N LYS A 6 -0.16 7.22 9.76
CA LYS A 6 -1.45 7.39 10.45
C LYS A 6 -2.54 7.95 9.53
N ASP A 7 -2.21 8.96 8.72
CA ASP A 7 -3.17 9.60 7.81
C ASP A 7 -3.62 8.62 6.72
N ARG A 8 -2.67 7.83 6.18
CA ARG A 8 -2.97 6.78 5.21
C ARG A 8 -3.89 5.72 5.80
N PHE A 9 -3.65 5.32 7.04
CA PHE A 9 -4.52 4.35 7.73
C PHE A 9 -5.94 4.88 7.94
N ILE A 10 -6.10 6.15 8.35
CA ILE A 10 -7.41 6.78 8.49
C ILE A 10 -8.15 6.81 7.14
N LYS A 11 -7.45 7.12 6.05
CA LYS A 11 -8.03 7.07 4.69
C LYS A 11 -8.54 5.68 4.33
N HIS A 12 -7.77 4.62 4.61
CA HIS A 12 -8.23 3.24 4.37
C HIS A 12 -9.49 2.89 5.17
N LYS A 13 -9.55 3.29 6.45
CA LYS A 13 -10.77 3.12 7.26
C LYS A 13 -11.99 3.82 6.65
N SER A 14 -11.79 5.05 6.17
CA SER A 14 -12.86 5.83 5.53
C SER A 14 -13.36 5.17 4.25
N VAL A 15 -12.45 4.64 3.41
CA VAL A 15 -12.81 3.94 2.17
C VAL A 15 -13.66 2.70 2.45
N ILE A 16 -13.30 1.89 3.46
CA ILE A 16 -14.12 0.75 3.90
C ILE A 16 -15.49 1.22 4.41
N LYS A 17 -15.53 2.27 5.23
CA LYS A 17 -16.80 2.82 5.76
C LYS A 17 -17.75 3.25 4.65
N LEU A 18 -17.21 3.82 3.56
CA LEU A 18 -17.98 4.28 2.41
C LEU A 18 -18.38 3.14 1.46
N GLY A 19 -17.80 1.95 1.58
CA GLY A 19 -18.13 0.79 0.75
C GLY A 19 -17.84 0.99 -0.74
N LYS A 20 -16.85 1.83 -1.10
CA LYS A 20 -16.46 2.01 -2.50
C LYS A 20 -15.65 0.80 -2.96
N GLU A 21 -16.27 -0.08 -3.75
CA GLU A 21 -15.71 -1.33 -4.31
C GLU A 21 -14.60 -1.11 -5.36
N SER A 22 -13.75 -0.10 -5.16
CA SER A 22 -12.66 0.22 -6.08
C SER A 22 -11.30 -0.32 -5.63
N THR A 23 -11.26 -1.12 -4.56
CA THR A 23 -10.01 -1.64 -4.00
C THR A 23 -10.18 -3.07 -3.48
N PRO A 24 -9.16 -3.95 -3.62
CA PRO A 24 -9.18 -5.30 -3.07
C PRO A 24 -9.46 -5.33 -1.55
N LEU A 25 -9.05 -4.29 -0.82
CA LEU A 25 -9.33 -4.13 0.61
C LEU A 25 -10.83 -4.10 0.92
N VAL A 26 -11.62 -3.33 0.17
CA VAL A 26 -13.08 -3.21 0.41
C VAL A 26 -13.78 -4.50 0.04
N GLN A 27 -13.41 -5.08 -1.10
CA GLN A 27 -13.95 -6.36 -1.56
C GLN A 27 -13.67 -7.46 -0.53
N HIS A 28 -12.44 -7.58 -0.03
CA HIS A 28 -12.09 -8.54 1.01
C HIS A 28 -12.88 -8.30 2.31
N CYS A 29 -13.03 -7.05 2.74
CA CYS A 29 -13.84 -6.75 3.92
C CYS A 29 -15.29 -7.25 3.76
N ARG A 30 -15.87 -7.09 2.57
CA ARG A 30 -17.22 -7.54 2.27
C ARG A 30 -17.33 -9.06 2.19
N GLU A 31 -16.44 -9.71 1.44
CA GLU A 31 -16.45 -11.16 1.23
C GLU A 31 -16.30 -11.95 2.53
N TYR A 32 -15.45 -11.45 3.44
CA TYR A 32 -15.12 -12.14 4.70
C TYR A 32 -15.82 -11.54 5.93
N ASN A 33 -16.80 -10.64 5.74
CA ASN A 33 -17.51 -9.92 6.80
C ASN A 33 -16.57 -9.25 7.83
N ASN A 34 -15.41 -8.79 7.35
CA ASN A 34 -14.43 -8.04 8.12
C ASN A 34 -14.81 -6.56 8.14
N ASN A 35 -14.55 -5.88 9.24
CA ASN A 35 -14.83 -4.45 9.38
C ASN A 35 -13.61 -3.66 9.87
N ILE A 36 -13.76 -2.34 10.00
CA ILE A 36 -12.70 -1.41 10.39
C ILE A 36 -12.02 -1.79 11.70
N SER A 37 -12.71 -2.46 12.63
CA SER A 37 -12.15 -2.90 13.91
C SER A 37 -11.13 -4.03 13.77
N ALA A 38 -11.16 -4.79 12.67
CA ALA A 38 -10.20 -5.85 12.38
C ALA A 38 -8.85 -5.30 11.90
N LEU A 39 -8.81 -4.05 11.42
CA LEU A 39 -7.58 -3.46 10.88
C LEU A 39 -6.54 -3.19 11.97
N ARG A 40 -5.29 -3.50 11.65
CA ARG A 40 -4.08 -3.19 12.43
C ARG A 40 -3.09 -2.45 11.53
N LEU A 41 -2.17 -1.71 12.15
CA LEU A 41 -1.18 -0.90 11.46
C LEU A 41 0.21 -1.21 12.01
N MET A 42 1.15 -1.49 11.12
CA MET A 42 2.56 -1.68 11.43
C MET A 42 3.39 -1.01 10.35
N GLY A 43 4.45 -0.29 10.74
CA GLY A 43 5.44 0.23 9.80
C GLY A 43 6.47 -0.84 9.47
N ILE A 44 6.79 -1.02 8.19
CA ILE A 44 7.79 -2.00 7.73
C ILE A 44 9.16 -1.34 7.55
N ASP A 45 9.18 -0.20 6.86
CA ASP A 45 10.40 0.53 6.54
C ASP A 45 10.15 2.05 6.57
N GLN A 46 11.17 2.81 6.97
CA GLN A 46 11.14 4.27 7.01
C GLN A 46 12.20 4.84 6.06
N ILE A 47 11.74 5.42 4.96
CA ILE A 47 12.63 6.05 3.98
C ILE A 47 13.00 7.47 4.43
N THR A 48 14.22 7.60 4.96
CA THR A 48 14.75 8.84 5.56
C THR A 48 15.49 9.74 4.57
N SER A 49 16.20 9.18 3.58
CA SER A 49 17.00 9.98 2.62
C SER A 49 16.95 9.42 1.18
N SER A 50 16.84 10.29 0.19
CA SER A 50 17.06 9.96 -1.23
C SER A 50 18.55 10.05 -1.56
N MET A 51 19.28 8.95 -1.41
CA MET A 51 20.64 8.86 -1.93
C MET A 51 20.60 8.88 -3.47
N GLY A 52 21.43 9.70 -4.11
CA GLY A 52 21.64 9.65 -5.56
C GLY A 52 20.60 10.36 -6.44
N GLY A 53 19.83 11.32 -5.89
CA GLY A 53 18.99 12.23 -6.68
C GLY A 53 17.66 11.65 -7.18
N VAL A 54 17.32 10.42 -6.80
CA VAL A 54 16.00 9.82 -7.09
C VAL A 54 14.93 10.55 -6.29
N ASP A 55 13.81 10.89 -6.92
CA ASP A 55 12.73 11.55 -6.19
C ASP A 55 12.12 10.61 -5.13
N LYS A 56 11.66 11.20 -4.04
CA LYS A 56 11.18 10.43 -2.89
C LYS A 56 9.91 9.62 -3.18
N ASN A 57 9.07 10.00 -4.15
CA ASN A 57 7.91 9.16 -4.50
C ASN A 57 8.36 7.91 -5.24
N THR A 58 9.29 8.02 -6.18
CA THR A 58 9.86 6.88 -6.89
C THR A 58 10.55 5.91 -5.93
N LEU A 59 11.34 6.43 -4.98
CA LEU A 59 11.96 5.58 -3.97
C LEU A 59 10.92 4.86 -3.09
N LEU A 60 9.83 5.53 -2.72
CA LEU A 60 8.74 4.88 -1.98
C LEU A 60 8.05 3.78 -2.80
N LEU A 61 7.81 4.01 -4.09
CA LEU A 61 7.20 3.02 -4.98
C LEU A 61 8.11 1.81 -5.18
N GLN A 62 9.41 2.03 -5.34
CA GLN A 62 10.41 0.95 -5.45
C GLN A 62 10.44 0.10 -4.17
N ARG A 63 10.47 0.75 -3.00
CA ARG A 63 10.43 0.06 -1.69
C ARG A 63 9.12 -0.68 -1.47
N GLU A 64 7.99 -0.10 -1.87
CA GLU A 64 6.69 -0.77 -1.82
C GLU A 64 6.70 -2.05 -2.68
N ALA A 65 7.19 -1.98 -3.92
CA ALA A 65 7.33 -3.16 -4.78
C ALA A 65 8.28 -4.23 -4.21
N GLU A 66 9.42 -3.81 -3.65
CA GLU A 66 10.38 -4.70 -2.99
C GLU A 66 9.80 -5.42 -1.78
N TRP A 67 8.84 -4.82 -1.05
CA TRP A 67 8.16 -5.48 0.06
C TRP A 67 6.96 -6.33 -0.38
N ILE A 68 6.24 -5.93 -1.43
CA ILE A 68 5.09 -6.69 -1.94
C ILE A 68 5.49 -8.11 -2.36
N PHE A 69 6.64 -8.25 -3.03
CA PHE A 69 7.11 -9.53 -3.57
C PHE A 69 7.41 -10.58 -2.48
N PRO A 70 8.33 -10.36 -1.53
CA PRO A 70 8.66 -11.36 -0.50
C PRO A 70 7.55 -11.58 0.51
N LEU A 71 6.69 -10.57 0.78
CA LEU A 71 5.55 -10.73 1.69
C LEU A 71 4.34 -11.40 1.03
N TYR A 72 4.38 -11.62 -0.30
CA TYR A 72 3.33 -12.28 -1.06
C TYR A 72 1.93 -11.66 -0.83
N THR A 73 1.86 -10.33 -0.95
CA THR A 73 0.66 -9.55 -0.53
C THR A 73 -0.30 -9.20 -1.66
N VAL A 74 -0.12 -9.77 -2.86
CA VAL A 74 -1.03 -9.57 -4.00
C VAL A 74 -2.27 -10.45 -3.84
N THR A 75 -3.44 -9.94 -4.22
CA THR A 75 -4.70 -10.69 -4.23
C THR A 75 -4.58 -11.96 -5.09
N PRO A 76 -5.13 -13.12 -4.66
CA PRO A 76 -6.01 -13.32 -3.50
C PRO A 76 -5.29 -13.57 -2.17
N SER A 77 -3.96 -13.73 -2.16
CA SER A 77 -3.21 -14.05 -0.95
C SER A 77 -2.95 -12.86 -0.04
N GLY A 78 -3.07 -11.64 -0.57
CA GLY A 78 -3.11 -10.40 0.21
C GLY A 78 -4.07 -9.37 -0.39
N LEU A 79 -3.83 -8.09 -0.08
CA LEU A 79 -4.75 -6.99 -0.38
C LEU A 79 -4.20 -5.97 -1.38
N ASN A 80 -3.04 -6.23 -1.98
CA ASN A 80 -2.51 -5.46 -3.10
C ASN A 80 -3.09 -5.98 -4.41
N ASP A 81 -3.41 -5.06 -5.33
CA ASP A 81 -4.04 -5.41 -6.61
C ASP A 81 -3.03 -6.06 -7.57
N ILE A 82 -1.88 -5.41 -7.77
CA ILE A 82 -0.81 -5.88 -8.64
C ILE A 82 0.57 -5.56 -8.06
N LEU A 83 1.59 -6.33 -8.46
CA LEU A 83 2.99 -5.95 -8.28
C LEU A 83 3.43 -5.04 -9.44
N ASN A 84 3.57 -3.74 -9.19
CA ASN A 84 3.97 -2.77 -10.21
C ASN A 84 5.47 -2.46 -10.15
N LEU A 85 6.22 -2.94 -11.16
CA LEU A 85 7.67 -2.73 -11.28
C LEU A 85 8.05 -1.54 -12.20
N SER A 86 7.08 -0.78 -12.73
CA SER A 86 7.39 0.35 -13.62
C SER A 86 8.18 1.47 -12.93
N CYS A 87 8.14 1.52 -11.59
CA CYS A 87 8.92 2.45 -10.77
C CYS A 87 10.45 2.25 -10.90
N PHE A 88 10.92 1.12 -11.44
CA PHE A 88 12.34 0.88 -11.73
C PHE A 88 12.75 1.30 -13.14
N LEU A 89 11.78 1.61 -14.01
CA LEU A 89 12.02 1.94 -15.42
C LEU A 89 12.02 3.44 -15.69
N GLN A 90 11.79 4.28 -14.67
CA GLN A 90 11.82 5.73 -14.82
C GLN A 90 13.26 6.18 -15.08
N THR A 91 13.56 6.46 -16.36
CA THR A 91 14.82 7.05 -16.80
C THR A 91 14.97 8.45 -16.21
N ARG A 92 16.20 8.77 -15.79
CA ARG A 92 16.60 10.10 -15.31
C ARG A 92 16.44 11.17 -16.38
#